data_AF-A0A1Y1X917-F1
#
_entry.id   AF-A0A1Y1X917-F1
#
_cell.length_a   1.000
_cell.length_b   1.000
_cell.length_c   1.000
_cell.angle_alpha   90.00
_cell.angle_beta   90.00
_cell.angle_gamma   90.00
#
_symmetry.space_group_name_H-M   'P 1'
#
loop_
_entity.id
_entity.type
_entity.pdbx_description
1 polymer ?
#
loop_
_entity_poly.entity_id
_entity_poly.type
_entity_poly.pdbx_seq_one_letter_code
_entity_poly.pdbx_strand_id
1 'polypeptide(L)'
;MFQQLKNHFSWSLALSLLTLTVTSSKSVELENGITLRDTKDKFTIFEDGSVATDIVEAEDGSVSWVSTASNGAGGGVSFFMNENKEEINIANYESVDLEIDYSPVEGKWSAEAKNPGFCLRILPWDSSGLFGGYEDLDCFDADSYSGSLKHHIDIPSDFAEKIIKSSDFDSVLGFSLKFNDYLRGNEDGDQLKVKLKNIKFNAKKDAAEDKAFDDGLKDSERGTVVEINYPTRDYKVNESDLTDADKYKKHAWVYLPSGYDADDKNTTYPLFVLLHGHGQNENTWGLSNKGRGGKIKGYMDRGMASGEVEKFILVAATGIASKNWGPNGPGTDREGADVFEGELRNDLIPYLRANFNIKEGRDNTAMAGLSMGGGQTFNIGIGKCLDIISQFAGFSGTFKTTPEEFLSMVDGNKDFDGLKIHNLYMIYGDADYVVKDTFPAAMEAMKNWDRVENYEEYMFPGGTHDFPVWYKGFNDFIHIVFKIKESNATDNVVDNVAKNTNKEKCVVKKIVKVKKIN
;
A
#
# COMPACT_ATOMS: atom_id res chain seq x y z
N MET A 1 31.06 53.92 -25.92
CA MET A 1 30.66 54.11 -27.34
C MET A 1 29.75 52.94 -27.69
N PHE A 2 28.45 52.92 -27.36
CA PHE A 2 27.42 53.93 -27.62
C PHE A 2 27.56 54.55 -29.02
N GLN A 3 26.55 54.26 -29.85
CA GLN A 3 26.32 54.78 -31.20
C GLN A 3 27.31 54.33 -32.28
N GLN A 4 27.12 53.12 -32.84
CA GLN A 4 27.31 52.84 -34.27
C GLN A 4 26.96 51.37 -34.57
N LEU A 5 25.67 51.04 -34.64
CA LEU A 5 25.15 49.92 -35.46
C LEU A 5 23.62 49.91 -35.54
N LYS A 6 22.98 51.09 -35.51
CA LYS A 6 21.64 51.30 -36.06
C LYS A 6 21.84 51.87 -37.45
N ASN A 7 21.68 51.03 -38.46
CA ASN A 7 21.22 51.33 -39.83
C ASN A 7 21.76 50.26 -40.77
N HIS A 8 21.05 49.13 -40.87
CA HIS A 8 20.94 48.34 -42.11
C HIS A 8 19.70 47.44 -41.99
N PHE A 9 18.54 48.09 -41.92
CA PHE A 9 17.26 47.48 -42.22
C PHE A 9 17.03 47.66 -43.73
N SER A 10 17.33 46.64 -44.53
CA SER A 10 16.87 46.58 -45.92
C SER A 10 16.77 45.13 -46.39
N TRP A 11 15.52 44.66 -46.38
CA TRP A 11 14.90 43.82 -47.41
C TRP A 11 15.66 42.59 -47.89
N SER A 12 15.22 41.44 -47.40
CA SER A 12 15.23 40.16 -48.14
C SER A 12 14.07 39.30 -47.62
N LEU A 13 12.84 39.66 -47.99
CA LEU A 13 11.67 38.81 -47.82
C LEU A 13 11.71 37.78 -48.97
N ALA A 14 12.48 36.70 -48.80
CA ALA A 14 12.41 35.55 -49.68
C ALA A 14 11.26 34.65 -49.21
N LEU A 15 10.21 34.66 -50.01
CA LEU A 15 8.99 33.89 -49.88
C LEU A 15 9.29 32.38 -50.02
N SER A 16 9.65 31.69 -48.93
CA SER A 16 9.53 30.24 -48.87
C SER A 16 8.13 29.92 -48.34
N LEU A 17 7.21 29.58 -49.26
CA LEU A 17 6.00 28.85 -48.90
C LEU A 17 6.42 27.56 -48.19
N LEU A 18 6.42 27.55 -46.86
CA LEU A 18 6.14 26.32 -46.14
C LEU A 18 4.67 26.01 -46.42
N THR A 19 4.43 25.17 -47.41
CA THR A 19 3.24 24.33 -47.40
C THR A 19 3.29 23.55 -46.09
N LEU A 20 2.54 24.00 -45.08
CA LEU A 20 2.02 23.12 -44.05
C LEU A 20 1.16 22.10 -44.78
N THR A 21 1.79 21.04 -45.28
CA THR A 21 1.11 19.76 -45.38
C THR A 21 0.78 19.40 -43.95
N VAL A 22 -0.43 19.79 -43.52
CA VAL A 22 -1.17 19.02 -42.53
C VAL A 22 -1.27 17.64 -43.17
N THR A 23 -0.27 16.80 -42.92
CA THR A 23 -0.48 15.36 -42.98
C THR A 23 -1.53 15.12 -41.92
N SER A 24 -2.79 15.16 -42.33
CA SER A 24 -3.80 14.33 -41.72
C SER A 24 -3.23 12.92 -41.80
N SER A 25 -2.47 12.53 -40.77
CA SER A 25 -2.43 11.15 -40.37
C SER A 25 -3.90 10.81 -40.18
N LYS A 26 -4.50 10.13 -41.15
CA LYS A 26 -5.71 9.37 -40.86
C LYS A 26 -5.36 8.62 -39.58
N SER A 27 -6.07 8.89 -38.50
CA SER A 27 -6.09 8.01 -37.35
C SER A 27 -6.26 6.61 -37.94
N VAL A 28 -5.27 5.74 -37.76
CA VAL A 28 -5.44 4.35 -38.13
C VAL A 28 -6.64 3.90 -37.30
N GLU A 29 -7.78 3.63 -37.94
CA GLU A 29 -8.92 3.05 -37.25
C GLU A 29 -8.41 1.74 -36.65
N LEU A 30 -8.40 1.66 -35.32
CA LEU A 30 -7.98 0.47 -34.61
C LEU A 30 -8.97 -0.66 -34.93
N GLU A 31 -8.46 -1.77 -35.48
CA GLU A 31 -9.28 -2.96 -35.72
C GLU A 31 -9.73 -3.57 -34.40
N ASN A 32 -8.80 -3.63 -33.44
CA ASN A 32 -8.93 -4.25 -32.12
C ASN A 32 -8.75 -3.21 -31.00
N GLY A 33 -9.33 -3.47 -29.83
CA GLY A 33 -9.19 -2.57 -28.68
C GLY A 33 -10.32 -2.64 -27.66
N ILE A 34 -10.31 -1.67 -26.75
CA ILE A 34 -11.36 -1.43 -25.77
C ILE A 34 -12.35 -0.44 -26.36
N THR A 35 -13.64 -0.76 -26.31
CA THR A 35 -14.71 0.15 -26.71
C THR A 35 -15.52 0.58 -25.50
N LEU A 36 -15.51 1.89 -25.20
CA LEU A 36 -16.33 2.55 -24.20
C LEU A 36 -17.13 3.66 -24.88
N ARG A 37 -18.46 3.65 -24.76
CA ARG A 37 -19.35 4.68 -25.34
C ARG A 37 -19.02 5.03 -26.80
N ASP A 38 -18.81 3.97 -27.60
CA ASP A 38 -18.48 4.02 -29.02
C ASP A 38 -17.12 4.68 -29.37
N THR A 39 -16.30 5.01 -28.38
CA THR A 39 -14.88 5.34 -28.55
C THR A 39 -14.06 4.07 -28.44
N LYS A 40 -13.12 3.85 -29.37
CA LYS A 40 -12.25 2.67 -29.38
C LYS A 40 -10.79 3.08 -29.22
N ASP A 41 -10.17 2.54 -28.17
CA ASP A 41 -8.77 2.80 -27.82
C ASP A 41 -7.95 1.51 -27.77
N LYS A 42 -6.62 1.64 -27.82
CA LYS A 42 -5.72 0.51 -27.61
C LYS A 42 -5.82 0.02 -26.17
N PHE A 43 -5.62 -1.28 -25.98
CA PHE A 43 -5.42 -1.82 -24.64
C PHE A 43 -4.20 -1.17 -24.00
N THR A 44 -4.37 -0.63 -22.79
CA THR A 44 -3.27 -0.19 -21.95
C THR A 44 -3.15 -1.13 -20.78
N ILE A 45 -1.99 -1.75 -20.60
CA ILE A 45 -1.79 -2.86 -19.66
C ILE A 45 -1.36 -2.33 -18.29
N PHE A 46 -1.84 -2.98 -17.22
CA PHE A 46 -1.16 -2.92 -15.93
C PHE A 46 0.03 -3.88 -15.98
N GLU A 47 1.24 -3.34 -16.10
CA GLU A 47 2.46 -4.15 -16.16
C GLU A 47 2.77 -4.86 -14.82
N ASP A 48 2.02 -4.54 -13.77
CA ASP A 48 2.37 -4.83 -12.38
C ASP A 48 1.54 -5.96 -11.77
N GLY A 49 2.22 -6.97 -11.23
CA GLY A 49 1.58 -8.13 -10.59
C GLY A 49 0.97 -9.13 -11.57
N SER A 50 1.07 -8.89 -12.87
CA SER A 50 0.77 -9.91 -13.88
C SER A 50 1.80 -11.04 -13.78
N VAL A 51 1.31 -12.26 -13.59
CA VAL A 51 2.12 -13.48 -13.71
C VAL A 51 2.05 -14.06 -15.14
N ALA A 52 1.40 -13.34 -16.06
CA ALA A 52 1.42 -13.68 -17.46
C ALA A 52 2.80 -13.38 -18.07
N THR A 53 3.22 -14.21 -19.00
CA THR A 53 4.49 -14.07 -19.72
C THR A 53 4.22 -13.78 -21.20
N ASP A 54 5.25 -13.39 -21.95
CA ASP A 54 5.17 -13.11 -23.39
C ASP A 54 4.01 -12.16 -23.76
N ILE A 55 3.83 -11.10 -22.97
CA ILE A 55 2.83 -10.06 -23.23
C ILE A 55 3.29 -9.26 -24.45
N VAL A 56 2.46 -9.22 -25.49
CA VAL A 56 2.74 -8.55 -26.76
C VAL A 56 1.54 -7.70 -27.16
N GLU A 57 1.76 -6.40 -27.27
CA GLU A 57 0.83 -5.45 -27.88
C GLU A 57 1.06 -5.39 -29.39
N ALA A 58 0.03 -5.69 -30.17
CA ALA A 58 0.10 -5.70 -31.63
C ALA A 58 -0.26 -4.34 -32.24
N GLU A 59 0.20 -4.09 -33.47
CA GLU A 59 -0.11 -2.85 -34.21
C GLU A 59 -1.61 -2.67 -34.45
N ASP A 60 -2.35 -3.78 -34.61
CA ASP A 60 -3.80 -3.81 -34.82
C ASP A 60 -4.63 -3.41 -33.58
N GLY A 61 -3.96 -3.24 -32.43
CA GLY A 61 -4.56 -2.86 -31.15
C GLY A 61 -4.90 -4.03 -30.23
N SER A 62 -4.66 -5.28 -30.64
CA SER A 62 -4.87 -6.47 -29.80
C SER A 62 -3.69 -6.76 -28.86
N VAL A 63 -3.93 -7.54 -27.80
CA VAL A 63 -2.89 -7.97 -26.86
C VAL A 63 -2.90 -9.47 -26.71
N SER A 64 -1.73 -10.10 -26.80
CA SER A 64 -1.54 -11.53 -26.52
C SER A 64 -0.61 -11.79 -25.36
N TRP A 65 -0.82 -12.88 -24.64
CA TRP A 65 0.03 -13.32 -23.53
C TRP A 65 -0.04 -14.84 -23.33
N VAL A 66 0.88 -15.36 -22.52
CA VAL A 66 0.87 -16.74 -22.02
C VAL A 66 0.44 -16.74 -20.55
N SER A 67 -0.71 -17.35 -20.30
CA SER A 67 -1.23 -17.66 -18.96
C SER A 67 -0.67 -18.99 -18.48
N THR A 68 -0.32 -19.08 -17.19
CA THR A 68 0.17 -20.32 -16.56
C THR A 68 -0.74 -20.72 -15.40
N ALA A 69 -1.15 -21.99 -15.33
CA ALA A 69 -1.91 -22.56 -14.22
C ALA A 69 -1.08 -22.54 -12.93
N SER A 70 -1.74 -22.23 -11.82
CA SER A 70 -1.11 -22.10 -10.50
C SER A 70 -2.19 -22.21 -9.42
N ASN A 71 -2.60 -23.43 -9.08
CA ASN A 71 -3.57 -23.76 -8.03
C ASN A 71 -4.89 -22.97 -8.10
N GLY A 72 -5.46 -22.80 -9.29
CA GLY A 72 -6.71 -22.04 -9.46
C GLY A 72 -6.51 -20.53 -9.58
N ALA A 73 -5.27 -20.05 -9.42
CA ALA A 73 -4.93 -18.64 -9.56
C ALA A 73 -4.71 -18.21 -11.00
N GLY A 74 -4.53 -19.14 -11.95
CA GLY A 74 -4.18 -19.04 -13.38
C GLY A 74 -3.84 -17.66 -13.94
N GLY A 75 -2.71 -17.53 -14.64
CA GLY A 75 -2.20 -16.24 -15.11
C GLY A 75 -3.21 -15.40 -15.89
N GLY A 76 -3.18 -14.09 -15.69
CA GLY A 76 -4.07 -13.13 -16.36
C GLY A 76 -3.37 -11.79 -16.54
N VAL A 77 -3.96 -10.95 -17.40
CA VAL A 77 -3.50 -9.59 -17.65
C VAL A 77 -4.62 -8.63 -17.27
N SER A 78 -4.24 -7.53 -16.61
CA SER A 78 -5.15 -6.44 -16.28
C SER A 78 -4.95 -5.28 -17.25
N PHE A 79 -6.02 -4.57 -17.57
CA PHE A 79 -6.06 -3.48 -18.53
C PHE A 79 -6.77 -2.27 -17.94
N PHE A 80 -6.23 -1.06 -18.16
CA PHE A 80 -6.98 0.16 -17.89
C PHE A 80 -8.21 0.19 -18.78
N MET A 81 -9.35 0.61 -18.22
CA MET A 81 -10.58 0.68 -19.00
C MET A 81 -10.51 1.82 -20.01
N ASN A 82 -9.92 2.95 -19.61
CA ASN A 82 -9.77 4.17 -20.41
C ASN A 82 -8.28 4.58 -20.38
N GLU A 83 -7.71 4.95 -21.53
CA GLU A 83 -6.30 5.35 -21.68
C GLU A 83 -5.93 6.55 -20.81
N ASN A 84 -6.87 7.49 -20.63
CA ASN A 84 -6.69 8.69 -19.81
C ASN A 84 -6.89 8.41 -18.31
N LYS A 85 -7.26 7.17 -17.97
CA LYS A 85 -7.54 6.71 -16.61
C LYS A 85 -8.62 7.56 -15.93
N GLU A 86 -9.65 7.98 -16.68
CA GLU A 86 -10.85 8.61 -16.11
C GLU A 86 -11.69 7.58 -15.35
N GLU A 87 -12.57 8.04 -14.45
CA GLU A 87 -13.47 7.14 -13.73
C GLU A 87 -14.48 6.55 -14.67
N ILE A 88 -14.57 5.22 -14.63
CA ILE A 88 -15.70 4.53 -15.21
C ILE A 88 -16.63 4.08 -14.08
N ASN A 89 -17.84 4.61 -14.04
CA ASN A 89 -18.84 4.14 -13.11
C ASN A 89 -19.51 2.90 -13.70
N ILE A 90 -19.26 1.72 -13.13
CA ILE A 90 -19.79 0.46 -13.69
C ILE A 90 -21.32 0.42 -13.71
N ALA A 91 -21.99 1.19 -12.85
CA ALA A 91 -23.45 1.27 -12.83
C ALA A 91 -24.03 1.90 -14.11
N ASN A 92 -23.22 2.62 -14.88
CA ASN A 92 -23.61 3.18 -16.18
C ASN A 92 -23.67 2.14 -17.31
N TYR A 93 -23.16 0.93 -17.08
CA TYR A 93 -23.04 -0.11 -18.09
C TYR A 93 -24.01 -1.26 -17.81
N GLU A 94 -24.54 -1.88 -18.87
CA GLU A 94 -25.48 -3.00 -18.77
C GLU A 94 -24.87 -4.34 -19.18
N SER A 95 -23.84 -4.33 -20.03
CA SER A 95 -23.17 -5.56 -20.45
C SER A 95 -21.76 -5.31 -20.94
N VAL A 96 -21.00 -6.39 -21.07
CA VAL A 96 -19.67 -6.43 -21.67
C VAL A 96 -19.63 -7.52 -22.73
N ASP A 97 -19.22 -7.17 -23.94
CA ASP A 97 -18.91 -8.13 -25.00
C ASP A 97 -17.40 -8.30 -25.11
N LEU A 98 -16.90 -9.53 -25.22
CA LEU A 98 -15.48 -9.80 -25.45
C LEU A 98 -15.25 -10.77 -26.60
N GLU A 99 -14.14 -10.59 -27.30
CA GLU A 99 -13.65 -11.48 -28.37
C GLU A 99 -12.19 -11.85 -28.09
N ILE A 100 -11.93 -13.15 -27.97
CA ILE A 100 -10.61 -13.71 -27.67
C ILE A 100 -10.26 -14.86 -28.61
N ASP A 101 -8.97 -15.01 -28.91
CA ASP A 101 -8.41 -16.25 -29.45
C ASP A 101 -7.61 -16.95 -28.34
N TYR A 102 -7.63 -18.27 -28.31
CA TYR A 102 -6.90 -19.06 -27.33
C TYR A 102 -6.41 -20.38 -27.90
N SER A 103 -5.25 -20.83 -27.42
CA SER A 103 -4.70 -22.14 -27.74
C SER A 103 -3.76 -22.62 -26.64
N PRO A 104 -3.88 -23.88 -26.18
CA PRO A 104 -2.93 -24.44 -25.25
C PRO A 104 -1.52 -24.46 -25.84
N VAL A 105 -0.51 -24.22 -25.00
CA VAL A 105 0.89 -24.30 -25.42
C VAL A 105 1.24 -25.78 -25.63
N GLU A 106 1.87 -26.09 -26.76
CA GLU A 106 2.22 -27.47 -27.13
C GLU A 106 3.04 -28.16 -26.02
N GLY A 107 2.59 -29.33 -25.57
CA GLY A 107 3.24 -30.12 -24.51
C GLY A 107 3.14 -29.51 -23.10
N LYS A 108 2.33 -28.47 -22.91
CA LYS A 108 2.12 -27.77 -21.64
C LYS A 108 0.65 -27.74 -21.25
N TRP A 109 -0.08 -28.79 -21.61
CA TRP A 109 -1.48 -28.91 -21.24
C TRP A 109 -1.77 -30.34 -20.83
N SER A 110 -2.29 -30.51 -19.63
CA SER A 110 -2.57 -31.82 -19.06
C SER A 110 -3.62 -32.57 -19.87
N ALA A 111 -3.43 -33.89 -20.05
CA ALA A 111 -4.32 -34.70 -20.88
C ALA A 111 -5.74 -34.83 -20.31
N GLU A 112 -5.89 -34.72 -18.99
CA GLU A 112 -7.17 -34.75 -18.28
C GLU A 112 -7.79 -33.35 -18.10
N ALA A 113 -7.07 -32.29 -18.49
CA ALA A 113 -7.57 -30.94 -18.33
C ALA A 113 -8.76 -30.70 -19.27
N LYS A 114 -9.80 -30.08 -18.72
CA LYS A 114 -10.99 -29.64 -19.46
C LYS A 114 -10.63 -28.57 -20.49
N ASN A 115 -11.58 -28.20 -21.34
CA ASN A 115 -11.42 -27.02 -22.18
C ASN A 115 -11.09 -25.77 -21.33
N PRO A 116 -10.35 -24.79 -21.89
CA PRO A 116 -9.97 -23.58 -21.17
C PRO A 116 -11.16 -22.84 -20.54
N GLY A 117 -10.97 -22.29 -19.36
CA GLY A 117 -11.93 -21.39 -18.71
C GLY A 117 -11.33 -20.00 -18.53
N PHE A 118 -12.18 -18.98 -18.45
CA PHE A 118 -11.77 -17.59 -18.28
C PHE A 118 -12.60 -16.92 -17.19
N CYS A 119 -12.02 -15.93 -16.53
CA CYS A 119 -12.78 -15.03 -15.64
C CYS A 119 -12.50 -13.58 -16.03
N LEU A 120 -13.57 -12.81 -16.25
CA LEU A 120 -13.52 -11.36 -16.35
C LEU A 120 -13.75 -10.77 -14.97
N ARG A 121 -12.83 -9.93 -14.52
CA ARG A 121 -12.89 -9.26 -13.23
C ARG A 121 -12.82 -7.77 -13.41
N ILE A 122 -13.52 -7.04 -12.56
CA ILE A 122 -13.52 -5.57 -12.53
C ILE A 122 -12.59 -5.11 -11.42
N LEU A 123 -11.77 -4.11 -11.70
CA LEU A 123 -10.82 -3.51 -10.76
C LEU A 123 -11.39 -2.18 -10.25
N PRO A 124 -11.83 -2.12 -8.98
CA PRO A 124 -12.18 -0.85 -8.36
C PRO A 124 -11.02 0.14 -8.36
N TRP A 125 -11.34 1.42 -8.18
CA TRP A 125 -10.39 2.51 -8.33
C TRP A 125 -9.16 2.45 -7.42
N ASP A 126 -9.34 1.96 -6.21
CA ASP A 126 -8.31 1.83 -5.17
C ASP A 126 -7.50 0.52 -5.26
N SER A 127 -7.67 -0.26 -6.32
CA SER A 127 -6.95 -1.50 -6.56
C SER A 127 -5.49 -1.26 -6.94
N SER A 128 -4.59 -2.13 -6.46
CA SER A 128 -3.14 -2.10 -6.73
C SER A 128 -2.66 -3.16 -7.75
N GLY A 129 -3.50 -3.54 -8.71
CA GLY A 129 -3.20 -4.56 -9.73
C GLY A 129 -3.96 -5.87 -9.51
N LEU A 130 -3.45 -6.99 -10.06
CA LEU A 130 -4.15 -8.30 -10.08
C LEU A 130 -4.45 -8.90 -8.70
N PHE A 131 -3.78 -8.43 -7.65
CA PHE A 131 -3.95 -8.89 -6.26
C PHE A 131 -4.59 -7.83 -5.35
N GLY A 132 -4.87 -6.63 -5.85
CA GLY A 132 -5.27 -5.47 -5.07
C GLY A 132 -6.75 -5.35 -4.73
N GLY A 133 -7.50 -6.45 -4.78
CA GLY A 133 -8.97 -6.44 -4.74
C GLY A 133 -9.55 -6.42 -6.15
N TYR A 134 -10.48 -7.33 -6.44
CA TYR A 134 -11.19 -7.41 -7.70
C TYR A 134 -12.58 -7.95 -7.43
N GLU A 135 -13.54 -7.57 -8.26
CA GLU A 135 -14.85 -8.19 -8.26
C GLU A 135 -14.99 -9.06 -9.49
N ASP A 136 -15.11 -10.37 -9.27
CA ASP A 136 -15.46 -11.32 -10.33
C ASP A 136 -16.81 -10.90 -10.90
N LEU A 137 -16.82 -10.53 -12.18
CA LEU A 137 -18.02 -10.17 -12.92
C LEU A 137 -18.63 -11.40 -13.57
N ASP A 138 -17.81 -12.20 -14.25
CA ASP A 138 -18.24 -13.48 -14.82
C ASP A 138 -17.06 -14.45 -15.00
N CYS A 139 -17.34 -15.75 -14.90
CA CYS A 139 -16.41 -16.82 -15.24
C CYS A 139 -17.10 -17.81 -16.19
N PHE A 140 -16.47 -18.05 -17.33
CA PHE A 140 -17.06 -18.81 -18.44
C PHE A 140 -16.06 -19.79 -19.06
N ASP A 141 -16.58 -20.82 -19.68
CA ASP A 141 -15.79 -21.91 -20.26
C ASP A 141 -15.81 -21.86 -21.79
N ALA A 142 -14.71 -22.25 -22.41
CA ALA A 142 -14.64 -22.49 -23.84
C ALA A 142 -15.30 -23.83 -24.22
N ASP A 143 -16.06 -23.82 -25.32
CA ASP A 143 -16.67 -25.03 -25.88
C ASP A 143 -15.65 -25.98 -26.54
N SER A 144 -14.44 -25.49 -26.80
CA SER A 144 -13.40 -26.25 -27.50
C SER A 144 -12.03 -26.08 -26.86
N TYR A 145 -11.12 -27.00 -27.20
CA TYR A 145 -9.75 -27.01 -26.71
C TYR A 145 -8.93 -25.77 -27.13
N SER A 146 -9.17 -25.26 -28.34
CA SER A 146 -8.51 -24.09 -28.91
C SER A 146 -9.41 -23.45 -29.96
N GLY A 147 -9.37 -22.13 -30.11
CA GLY A 147 -10.13 -21.44 -31.15
C GLY A 147 -10.36 -19.97 -30.82
N SER A 148 -11.41 -19.41 -31.41
CA SER A 148 -11.90 -18.07 -31.11
C SER A 148 -13.18 -18.18 -30.29
N LEU A 149 -13.36 -17.30 -29.31
CA LEU A 149 -14.53 -17.20 -28.45
C LEU A 149 -15.05 -15.76 -28.45
N LYS A 150 -16.36 -15.63 -28.62
CA LYS A 150 -17.11 -14.40 -28.36
C LYS A 150 -18.03 -14.66 -27.18
N HIS A 151 -18.00 -13.79 -26.18
CA HIS A 151 -18.80 -13.97 -24.96
C HIS A 151 -19.50 -12.66 -24.59
N HIS A 152 -20.76 -12.78 -24.21
CA HIS A 152 -21.59 -11.66 -23.77
C HIS A 152 -21.85 -11.82 -22.27
N ILE A 153 -21.61 -10.76 -21.51
CA ILE A 153 -21.72 -10.75 -20.06
C ILE A 153 -22.72 -9.67 -19.67
N ASP A 154 -23.86 -10.07 -19.10
CA ASP A 154 -24.77 -9.13 -18.44
C ASP A 154 -24.11 -8.62 -17.15
N ILE A 155 -24.13 -7.30 -16.93
CA ILE A 155 -23.70 -6.72 -15.66
C ILE A 155 -24.88 -6.80 -14.68
N PRO A 156 -24.78 -7.56 -13.58
CA PRO A 156 -25.87 -7.66 -12.61
C PRO A 156 -26.24 -6.30 -12.05
N SER A 157 -27.54 -6.07 -11.83
CA SER A 157 -28.04 -4.77 -11.35
C SER A 157 -27.46 -4.34 -10.00
N ASP A 158 -27.07 -5.30 -9.16
CA ASP A 158 -26.46 -5.11 -7.84
C ASP A 158 -24.92 -5.12 -7.87
N PHE A 159 -24.29 -5.31 -9.04
CA PHE A 159 -22.84 -5.41 -9.13
C PHE A 159 -22.12 -4.12 -8.70
N ALA A 160 -22.71 -2.96 -8.99
CA ALA A 160 -22.17 -1.68 -8.52
C ALA A 160 -22.13 -1.59 -6.98
N GLU A 161 -23.12 -2.17 -6.28
CA GLU A 161 -23.09 -2.24 -4.83
C GLU A 161 -21.95 -3.14 -4.32
N LYS A 162 -21.58 -4.16 -5.09
CA LYS A 162 -20.44 -5.03 -4.78
C LYS A 162 -19.12 -4.26 -4.87
N ILE A 163 -18.95 -3.46 -5.92
CA ILE A 163 -17.78 -2.56 -6.08
C ILE A 163 -17.71 -1.55 -4.92
N ILE A 164 -18.82 -0.90 -4.58
CA ILE A 164 -18.89 0.07 -3.46
C ILE A 164 -18.58 -0.59 -2.11
N LYS A 165 -18.92 -1.87 -1.93
CA LYS A 165 -18.61 -2.59 -0.68
C LYS A 165 -17.13 -2.93 -0.56
N SER A 166 -16.42 -3.17 -1.66
CA SER A 166 -14.99 -3.51 -1.66
C SER A 166 -14.07 -2.30 -1.84
N SER A 167 -14.57 -1.21 -2.40
CA SER A 167 -13.83 0.02 -2.69
C SER A 167 -14.34 1.21 -1.86
N ASP A 168 -13.48 2.20 -1.66
CA ASP A 168 -13.92 3.48 -1.10
C ASP A 168 -14.78 4.31 -2.08
N PHE A 169 -14.76 3.95 -3.36
CA PHE A 169 -15.41 4.68 -4.45
C PHE A 169 -16.27 3.74 -5.30
N ASP A 170 -17.28 4.26 -5.99
CA ASP A 170 -18.08 3.49 -6.96
C ASP A 170 -17.40 3.41 -8.35
N SER A 171 -16.20 3.96 -8.44
CA SER A 171 -15.42 4.11 -9.67
C SER A 171 -14.56 2.88 -9.95
N VAL A 172 -14.41 2.56 -11.24
CA VAL A 172 -13.60 1.46 -11.75
C VAL A 172 -12.40 2.02 -12.52
N LEU A 173 -11.24 1.42 -12.29
CA LEU A 173 -9.99 1.75 -12.98
C LEU A 173 -9.77 0.90 -14.23
N GLY A 174 -10.20 -0.36 -14.19
CA GLY A 174 -9.88 -1.33 -15.23
C GLY A 174 -10.62 -2.65 -15.11
N PHE A 175 -10.21 -3.60 -15.94
CA PHE A 175 -10.66 -4.99 -15.89
C PHE A 175 -9.47 -5.95 -16.05
N SER A 176 -9.63 -7.21 -15.65
CA SER A 176 -8.66 -8.27 -15.91
C SER A 176 -9.30 -9.45 -16.59
N LEU A 177 -8.59 -10.04 -17.55
CA LEU A 177 -8.96 -11.34 -18.10
C LEU A 177 -7.97 -12.40 -17.62
N LYS A 178 -8.51 -13.40 -16.93
CA LYS A 178 -7.73 -14.44 -16.25
C LYS A 178 -8.01 -15.82 -16.84
N PHE A 179 -6.98 -16.65 -16.96
CA PHE A 179 -7.16 -18.09 -17.14
C PHE A 179 -7.70 -18.70 -15.85
N ASN A 180 -8.88 -19.34 -15.92
CA ASN A 180 -9.47 -20.06 -14.81
C ASN A 180 -9.05 -21.53 -14.88
N ASP A 181 -8.09 -21.95 -14.06
CA ASP A 181 -7.58 -23.32 -13.93
C ASP A 181 -8.19 -24.10 -12.74
N TYR A 182 -9.08 -23.46 -11.96
CA TYR A 182 -9.60 -24.04 -10.72
C TYR A 182 -10.50 -25.25 -10.94
N LEU A 183 -10.12 -26.41 -10.37
CA LEU A 183 -10.85 -27.68 -10.47
C LEU A 183 -11.12 -28.13 -11.92
N ARG A 184 -10.18 -27.81 -12.82
CA ARG A 184 -10.28 -28.13 -14.26
C ARG A 184 -9.39 -29.29 -14.71
N GLY A 185 -8.63 -29.90 -13.81
CA GLY A 185 -7.69 -30.99 -14.15
C GLY A 185 -6.38 -30.49 -14.76
N ASN A 186 -6.12 -29.18 -14.69
CA ASN A 186 -4.81 -28.61 -15.02
C ASN A 186 -3.81 -28.88 -13.89
N GLU A 187 -2.57 -29.14 -14.26
CA GLU A 187 -1.43 -29.18 -13.34
C GLU A 187 -0.77 -27.80 -13.24
N ASP A 188 -0.13 -27.51 -12.10
CA ASP A 188 0.68 -26.30 -11.94
C ASP A 188 1.76 -26.24 -13.03
N GLY A 189 1.79 -25.14 -13.79
CA GLY A 189 2.68 -25.00 -14.94
C GLY A 189 2.05 -25.33 -16.31
N ASP A 190 0.80 -25.79 -16.36
CA ASP A 190 0.05 -25.83 -17.62
C ASP A 190 -0.08 -24.42 -18.22
N GLN A 191 -0.01 -24.29 -19.54
CA GLN A 191 0.05 -22.99 -20.22
C GLN A 191 -0.97 -22.84 -21.34
N LEU A 192 -1.54 -21.64 -21.41
CA LEU A 192 -2.52 -21.22 -22.40
C LEU A 192 -2.07 -19.92 -23.06
N LYS A 193 -1.96 -19.91 -24.39
CA LYS A 193 -1.83 -18.65 -25.16
C LYS A 193 -3.21 -18.02 -25.27
N VAL A 194 -3.29 -16.74 -24.94
CA VAL A 194 -4.52 -15.95 -25.04
C VAL A 194 -4.22 -14.70 -25.87
N LYS A 195 -5.14 -14.33 -26.75
CA LYS A 195 -5.12 -13.06 -27.50
C LYS A 195 -6.46 -12.36 -27.31
N LEU A 196 -6.48 -11.25 -26.59
CA LEU A 196 -7.64 -10.37 -26.48
C LEU A 196 -7.70 -9.44 -27.69
N LYS A 197 -8.76 -9.58 -28.48
CA LYS A 197 -8.98 -8.79 -29.69
C LYS A 197 -9.87 -7.59 -29.41
N ASN A 198 -11.07 -7.81 -28.88
CA ASN A 198 -12.01 -6.74 -28.61
C ASN A 198 -12.66 -6.93 -27.26
N ILE A 199 -12.91 -5.83 -26.58
CA ILE A 199 -13.84 -5.76 -25.47
C ILE A 199 -14.71 -4.51 -25.64
N LYS A 200 -16.02 -4.64 -25.50
CA LYS A 200 -16.96 -3.53 -25.58
C LYS A 200 -17.79 -3.48 -24.32
N PHE A 201 -17.73 -2.35 -23.63
CA PHE A 201 -18.61 -2.04 -22.51
C PHE A 201 -19.84 -1.31 -23.06
N ASN A 202 -21.00 -1.95 -22.97
CA ASN A 202 -22.25 -1.40 -23.46
C ASN A 202 -22.88 -0.51 -22.38
N ALA A 203 -22.89 0.80 -22.63
CA ALA A 203 -23.53 1.76 -21.74
C ALA A 203 -25.05 1.62 -21.79
N LYS A 204 -25.71 1.78 -20.64
CA LYS A 204 -27.17 1.89 -20.56
C LYS A 204 -27.63 3.09 -21.38
N LYS A 205 -28.85 2.97 -21.93
CA LYS A 205 -29.52 4.10 -22.57
C LYS A 205 -29.61 5.28 -21.59
N ASP A 206 -29.17 6.46 -22.03
CA ASP A 206 -29.15 7.70 -21.26
C ASP A 206 -28.22 7.69 -20.02
N ALA A 207 -27.24 6.78 -19.96
CA ALA A 207 -26.23 6.76 -18.90
C ALA A 207 -25.45 8.07 -18.85
N ALA A 208 -25.24 8.61 -17.64
CA ALA A 208 -24.41 9.79 -17.42
C ALA A 208 -23.02 9.60 -18.05
N GLU A 209 -22.42 10.65 -18.60
CA GLU A 209 -21.06 10.59 -19.13
C GLU A 209 -20.06 10.21 -18.03
N ASP A 210 -19.03 9.47 -18.42
CA ASP A 210 -17.89 9.18 -17.56
C ASP A 210 -17.13 10.49 -17.29
N LYS A 211 -16.53 10.61 -16.10
CA LYS A 211 -15.90 11.85 -15.63
C LYS A 211 -14.50 11.58 -15.12
N ALA A 212 -13.67 12.61 -15.08
CA ALA A 212 -12.39 12.53 -14.41
C ALA A 212 -12.58 12.16 -12.93
N PHE A 213 -11.67 11.31 -12.42
CA PHE A 213 -11.70 10.95 -11.01
C PHE A 213 -11.43 12.15 -10.12
N ASP A 214 -12.27 12.34 -9.10
CA ASP A 214 -12.12 13.42 -8.14
C ASP A 214 -12.42 12.94 -6.72
N ASP A 215 -11.38 12.48 -6.02
CA ASP A 215 -11.39 12.28 -4.55
C ASP A 215 -11.21 13.59 -3.77
N GLY A 216 -11.28 14.74 -4.43
CA GLY A 216 -11.05 16.06 -3.84
C GLY A 216 -9.59 16.44 -3.64
N LEU A 217 -8.63 15.58 -4.02
CA LEU A 217 -7.20 15.83 -3.81
C LEU A 217 -6.50 16.31 -5.08
N LYS A 218 -5.71 17.38 -4.93
CA LYS A 218 -4.73 17.82 -5.94
C LYS A 218 -3.49 16.93 -5.89
N ASP A 219 -2.77 16.85 -7.00
CA ASP A 219 -1.52 16.09 -7.06
C ASP A 219 -0.48 16.56 -6.02
N SER A 220 -0.44 17.84 -5.68
CA SER A 220 0.44 18.39 -4.63
C SER A 220 0.10 17.91 -3.21
N GLU A 221 -1.10 17.39 -3.00
CA GLU A 221 -1.60 16.90 -1.71
C GLU A 221 -1.36 15.39 -1.55
N ARG A 222 -0.89 14.71 -2.61
CA ARG A 222 -0.61 13.28 -2.60
C ARG A 222 0.83 13.00 -2.16
N GLY A 223 0.99 12.00 -1.31
CA GLY A 223 2.28 11.40 -1.02
C GLY A 223 2.82 10.58 -2.20
N THR A 224 4.07 10.17 -2.09
CA THR A 224 4.76 9.31 -3.06
C THR A 224 5.10 7.98 -2.43
N VAL A 225 5.09 6.90 -3.20
CA VAL A 225 5.60 5.61 -2.76
C VAL A 225 6.90 5.31 -3.48
N VAL A 226 7.89 4.82 -2.76
CA VAL A 226 9.19 4.41 -3.31
C VAL A 226 9.47 2.96 -2.94
N GLU A 227 10.13 2.26 -3.85
CA GLU A 227 10.67 0.93 -3.62
C GLU A 227 12.03 1.03 -2.93
N ILE A 228 12.26 0.19 -1.91
CA ILE A 228 13.59 0.02 -1.32
C ILE A 228 14.01 -1.44 -1.32
N ASN A 229 15.33 -1.64 -1.35
CA ASN A 229 15.96 -2.94 -1.19
C ASN A 229 17.07 -2.80 -0.12
N TYR A 230 16.76 -3.14 1.13
CA TYR A 230 17.66 -2.93 2.27
C TYR A 230 18.46 -4.20 2.61
N PRO A 231 19.73 -4.08 3.05
CA PRO A 231 20.50 -5.24 3.47
C PRO A 231 19.99 -5.79 4.81
N THR A 232 19.77 -7.09 4.88
CA THR A 232 19.42 -7.84 6.12
C THR A 232 20.13 -9.21 6.11
N ARG A 233 19.92 -10.01 7.15
CA ARG A 233 20.51 -11.34 7.32
C ARG A 233 19.47 -12.37 7.78
N ASP A 234 19.86 -13.64 7.89
CA ASP A 234 18.99 -14.68 8.42
C ASP A 234 19.08 -14.68 9.94
N TYR A 235 18.03 -14.31 10.64
CA TYR A 235 18.02 -14.22 12.11
C TYR A 235 17.70 -15.55 12.80
N LYS A 236 17.53 -16.64 12.03
CA LYS A 236 17.38 -18.00 12.59
C LYS A 236 18.70 -18.68 12.91
N VAL A 237 19.81 -18.17 12.36
CA VAL A 237 21.16 -18.69 12.62
C VAL A 237 21.89 -17.79 13.62
N ASN A 238 22.88 -18.34 14.34
CA ASN A 238 23.60 -17.55 15.34
C ASN A 238 24.38 -16.42 14.68
N GLU A 239 24.43 -15.27 15.33
CA GLU A 239 25.14 -14.09 14.82
C GLU A 239 26.64 -14.35 14.56
N SER A 240 27.28 -15.21 15.39
CA SER A 240 28.68 -15.62 15.21
C SER A 240 28.95 -16.37 13.92
N ASP A 241 27.91 -16.94 13.32
CA ASP A 241 27.99 -17.80 12.14
C ASP A 241 27.78 -16.99 10.84
N LEU A 242 27.40 -15.71 10.96
CA LEU A 242 27.08 -14.83 9.83
C LEU A 242 28.23 -13.86 9.54
N THR A 243 28.57 -13.74 8.27
CA THR A 243 29.48 -12.71 7.76
C THR A 243 28.71 -11.65 6.98
N ASP A 244 29.34 -10.51 6.68
CA ASP A 244 28.74 -9.51 5.78
C ASP A 244 28.40 -10.07 4.39
N ALA A 245 29.06 -11.16 3.97
CA ALA A 245 28.77 -11.84 2.71
C ALA A 245 27.46 -12.64 2.74
N ASP A 246 26.92 -12.93 3.93
CA ASP A 246 25.65 -13.65 4.12
C ASP A 246 24.43 -12.73 4.06
N LYS A 247 24.66 -11.41 4.03
CA LYS A 247 23.61 -10.41 3.88
C LYS A 247 22.95 -10.55 2.51
N TYR A 248 21.63 -10.44 2.51
CA TYR A 248 20.82 -10.38 1.31
C TYR A 248 19.98 -9.10 1.32
N LYS A 249 19.47 -8.71 0.15
CA LYS A 249 18.64 -7.52 0.02
C LYS A 249 17.19 -7.88 0.17
N LYS A 250 16.47 -7.09 0.97
CA LYS A 250 15.06 -7.25 1.25
C LYS A 250 14.22 -6.11 0.73
N HIS A 251 13.17 -6.47 -0.01
CA HIS A 251 12.26 -5.54 -0.65
C HIS A 251 11.25 -5.02 0.39
N ALA A 252 10.93 -3.73 0.30
CA ALA A 252 9.86 -3.08 1.06
C ALA A 252 9.35 -1.84 0.32
N TRP A 253 8.10 -1.46 0.61
CA TRP A 253 7.49 -0.23 0.11
C TRP A 253 7.55 0.86 1.15
N VAL A 254 7.96 2.06 0.75
CA VAL A 254 7.99 3.23 1.64
C VAL A 254 7.07 4.32 1.10
N TYR A 255 6.09 4.73 1.88
CA TYR A 255 5.27 5.91 1.62
C TYR A 255 5.92 7.15 2.24
N LEU A 256 6.01 8.20 1.43
CA LEU A 256 6.52 9.52 1.77
C LEU A 256 5.34 10.52 1.71
N PRO A 257 5.08 11.28 2.78
CA PRO A 257 3.94 12.19 2.83
C PRO A 257 4.08 13.33 1.81
N SER A 258 2.95 13.96 1.45
CA SER A 258 2.96 15.10 0.52
C SER A 258 3.89 16.22 1.00
N GLY A 259 4.68 16.76 0.07
CA GLY A 259 5.69 17.78 0.36
C GLY A 259 6.97 17.26 1.02
N TYR A 260 7.18 15.94 1.11
CA TYR A 260 8.47 15.38 1.53
C TYR A 260 9.60 15.87 0.60
N ASP A 261 10.65 16.43 1.19
CA ASP A 261 11.86 16.86 0.51
C ASP A 261 13.07 16.12 1.09
N ALA A 262 13.76 15.34 0.25
CA ALA A 262 14.93 14.58 0.66
C ALA A 262 16.11 15.49 1.05
N ASP A 263 16.17 16.72 0.54
CA ASP A 263 17.25 17.66 0.81
C ASP A 263 16.99 18.50 2.08
N ASP A 264 15.74 18.65 2.51
CA ASP A 264 15.39 19.32 3.77
C ASP A 264 15.51 18.39 4.98
N LYS A 265 16.73 18.26 5.50
CA LYS A 265 17.02 17.45 6.70
C LYS A 265 16.43 17.99 8.00
N ASN A 266 15.85 19.20 8.03
CA ASN A 266 15.20 19.74 9.23
C ASN A 266 13.76 19.25 9.36
N THR A 267 13.11 18.92 8.25
CA THR A 267 11.75 18.37 8.26
C THR A 267 11.80 16.86 8.37
N THR A 268 11.58 16.37 9.59
CA THR A 268 11.57 14.93 9.91
C THR A 268 10.18 14.43 10.29
N TYR A 269 9.90 13.17 9.98
CA TYR A 269 8.58 12.55 10.15
C TYR A 269 8.65 11.35 11.11
N PRO A 270 7.59 11.06 11.90
CA PRO A 270 7.48 9.77 12.58
C PRO A 270 7.52 8.58 11.60
N LEU A 271 7.91 7.41 12.09
CA LEU A 271 7.98 6.16 11.33
C LEU A 271 6.85 5.22 11.74
N PHE A 272 6.12 4.72 10.75
CA PHE A 272 5.11 3.67 10.92
C PHE A 272 5.53 2.40 10.16
N VAL A 273 5.82 1.33 10.89
CA VAL A 273 6.08 -0.02 10.33
C VAL A 273 4.78 -0.82 10.22
N LEU A 274 4.46 -1.32 9.02
CA LEU A 274 3.25 -2.09 8.73
C LEU A 274 3.59 -3.50 8.22
N LEU A 275 3.03 -4.52 8.86
CA LEU A 275 3.29 -5.94 8.57
C LEU A 275 2.06 -6.68 8.00
N HIS A 276 2.33 -7.67 7.15
CA HIS A 276 1.34 -8.57 6.53
C HIS A 276 1.07 -9.83 7.37
N GLY A 277 0.13 -10.66 6.93
CA GLY A 277 -0.25 -11.93 7.56
C GLY A 277 0.57 -13.15 7.12
N HIS A 278 0.18 -14.34 7.57
CA HIS A 278 0.84 -15.57 7.17
C HIS A 278 0.59 -15.88 5.68
N GLY A 279 1.60 -16.36 4.95
CA GLY A 279 1.47 -16.68 3.53
C GLY A 279 1.49 -15.45 2.61
N GLN A 280 1.85 -14.28 3.14
CA GLN A 280 1.80 -12.99 2.46
C GLN A 280 3.19 -12.32 2.45
N ASN A 281 3.29 -11.12 1.87
CA ASN A 281 4.52 -10.32 1.81
C ASN A 281 4.23 -8.81 1.81
N GLU A 282 5.24 -7.98 1.58
CA GLU A 282 5.13 -6.51 1.60
C GLU A 282 4.12 -5.93 0.60
N ASN A 283 3.78 -6.65 -0.47
CA ASN A 283 2.85 -6.19 -1.49
C ASN A 283 1.38 -6.35 -1.07
N THR A 284 1.11 -7.12 -0.01
CA THR A 284 -0.26 -7.56 0.33
C THR A 284 -1.14 -6.42 0.85
N TRP A 285 -0.55 -5.37 1.41
CA TRP A 285 -1.29 -4.14 1.75
C TRP A 285 -1.63 -3.25 0.54
N GLY A 286 -1.18 -3.63 -0.66
CA GLY A 286 -1.46 -2.91 -1.90
C GLY A 286 -0.65 -1.62 -2.09
N LEU A 287 0.24 -1.27 -1.17
CA LEU A 287 1.13 -0.12 -1.32
C LEU A 287 2.13 -0.38 -2.44
N SER A 288 2.22 0.54 -3.39
CA SER A 288 3.23 0.48 -4.46
C SER A 288 3.44 1.86 -5.10
N ASN A 289 4.54 2.01 -5.84
CA ASN A 289 4.78 3.19 -6.69
C ASN A 289 4.04 3.13 -8.04
N LYS A 290 3.06 2.25 -8.13
CA LYS A 290 2.34 1.86 -9.34
C LYS A 290 0.87 2.18 -9.20
N GLY A 291 0.18 2.39 -10.33
CA GLY A 291 -1.20 2.86 -10.33
C GLY A 291 -1.39 4.10 -9.45
N ARG A 292 -2.39 4.07 -8.56
CA ARG A 292 -2.63 5.11 -7.54
C ARG A 292 -2.02 4.77 -6.17
N GLY A 293 -1.22 3.72 -6.07
CA GLY A 293 -0.54 3.28 -4.83
C GLY A 293 -1.42 2.58 -3.80
N GLY A 294 -2.62 2.14 -4.20
CA GLY A 294 -3.52 1.29 -3.42
C GLY A 294 -4.35 2.02 -2.35
N LYS A 295 -5.31 1.29 -1.77
CA LYS A 295 -6.29 1.80 -0.80
C LYS A 295 -5.67 2.52 0.40
N ILE A 296 -4.63 1.95 1.01
CA ILE A 296 -4.00 2.56 2.19
C ILE A 296 -3.28 3.86 1.88
N LYS A 297 -2.75 4.03 0.65
CA LYS A 297 -2.20 5.33 0.22
C LYS A 297 -3.31 6.37 0.12
N GLY A 298 -4.46 6.00 -0.42
CA GLY A 298 -5.64 6.87 -0.48
C GLY A 298 -6.08 7.36 0.90
N TYR A 299 -6.13 6.46 1.90
CA TYR A 299 -6.43 6.84 3.29
C TYR A 299 -5.42 7.86 3.85
N MET A 300 -4.13 7.59 3.67
CA MET A 300 -3.07 8.49 4.15
C MET A 300 -3.10 9.84 3.44
N ASP A 301 -3.22 9.87 2.11
CA ASP A 301 -3.28 11.12 1.33
C ASP A 301 -4.45 11.99 1.78
N ARG A 302 -5.67 11.42 1.86
CA ARG A 302 -6.88 12.15 2.23
C ARG A 302 -6.82 12.66 3.67
N GLY A 303 -6.43 11.81 4.62
CA GLY A 303 -6.32 12.20 6.02
C GLY A 303 -5.24 13.25 6.27
N MET A 304 -4.10 13.17 5.57
CA MET A 304 -3.03 14.16 5.70
C MET A 304 -3.36 15.48 5.02
N ALA A 305 -4.13 15.46 3.92
CA ALA A 305 -4.60 16.66 3.25
C ALA A 305 -5.70 17.39 4.03
N SER A 306 -6.62 16.66 4.69
CA SER A 306 -7.63 17.24 5.58
C SER A 306 -7.05 17.77 6.89
N GLY A 307 -5.86 17.29 7.28
CA GLY A 307 -5.21 17.59 8.56
C GLY A 307 -5.71 16.70 9.71
N GLU A 308 -6.52 15.69 9.41
CA GLU A 308 -7.02 14.74 10.41
C GLU A 308 -5.99 13.66 10.76
N VAL A 309 -5.02 13.40 9.88
CA VAL A 309 -3.92 12.44 10.07
C VAL A 309 -2.59 13.19 10.11
N GLU A 310 -1.77 12.90 11.13
CA GLU A 310 -0.41 13.44 11.24
C GLU A 310 0.46 12.96 10.08
N LYS A 311 1.35 13.81 9.55
CA LYS A 311 2.28 13.38 8.50
C LYS A 311 3.34 12.43 9.06
N PHE A 312 3.40 11.22 8.53
CA PHE A 312 4.40 10.20 8.86
C PHE A 312 4.96 9.53 7.60
N ILE A 313 6.11 8.87 7.76
CA ILE A 313 6.65 7.92 6.77
C ILE A 313 6.18 6.53 7.16
N LEU A 314 5.64 5.78 6.20
CA LEU A 314 5.23 4.39 6.42
C LEU A 314 6.10 3.44 5.62
N VAL A 315 6.48 2.31 6.23
CA VAL A 315 7.10 1.19 5.55
C VAL A 315 6.18 -0.03 5.62
N ALA A 316 5.80 -0.59 4.47
CA ALA A 316 5.21 -1.92 4.38
C ALA A 316 6.35 -2.91 4.12
N ALA A 317 6.63 -3.78 5.09
CA ALA A 317 7.76 -4.70 5.06
C ALA A 317 7.31 -6.16 5.24
N THR A 318 8.12 -7.08 4.71
CA THR A 318 7.92 -8.51 4.98
C THR A 318 8.39 -8.87 6.39
N GLY A 319 7.49 -9.40 7.21
CA GLY A 319 7.74 -9.71 8.62
C GLY A 319 8.54 -11.00 8.87
N ILE A 320 9.25 -11.55 7.89
CA ILE A 320 9.95 -12.85 8.00
C ILE A 320 11.46 -12.65 7.91
N ALA A 321 12.18 -12.77 9.02
CA ALA A 321 13.62 -12.51 9.12
C ALA A 321 14.48 -13.77 8.89
N SER A 322 14.22 -14.48 7.79
CA SER A 322 15.02 -15.63 7.33
C SER A 322 15.24 -15.51 5.83
N LYS A 323 16.13 -16.29 5.20
CA LYS A 323 16.31 -16.28 3.72
C LYS A 323 15.06 -16.71 2.92
N ASN A 324 14.05 -17.29 3.56
CA ASN A 324 12.83 -17.82 2.93
C ASN A 324 11.65 -16.82 2.97
N TRP A 325 11.91 -15.56 2.65
CA TRP A 325 10.96 -14.44 2.83
C TRP A 325 10.62 -13.68 1.55
N GLY A 326 11.42 -13.82 0.49
CA GLY A 326 11.39 -12.96 -0.71
C GLY A 326 10.99 -13.72 -1.98
N PRO A 327 11.49 -13.39 -3.20
CA PRO A 327 11.01 -13.94 -4.48
C PRO A 327 11.04 -15.49 -4.62
N ASN A 328 11.46 -16.21 -3.57
CA ASN A 328 11.65 -17.65 -3.46
C ASN A 328 10.96 -18.28 -2.22
N GLY A 329 10.02 -17.60 -1.55
CA GLY A 329 9.41 -18.12 -0.32
C GLY A 329 7.90 -17.86 -0.25
N PRO A 330 7.08 -18.82 0.22
CA PRO A 330 5.62 -18.70 0.26
C PRO A 330 5.11 -17.78 1.39
N GLY A 331 5.97 -17.07 2.12
CA GLY A 331 5.56 -16.25 3.27
C GLY A 331 5.12 -17.06 4.50
N THR A 332 5.49 -18.34 4.59
CA THR A 332 5.00 -19.27 5.63
C THR A 332 6.04 -19.66 6.69
N ASP A 333 7.25 -19.08 6.66
CA ASP A 333 8.30 -19.39 7.64
C ASP A 333 8.02 -18.75 9.01
N ARG A 334 7.36 -19.53 9.89
CA ARG A 334 6.97 -19.10 11.23
C ARG A 334 8.16 -18.83 12.14
N GLU A 335 9.23 -19.62 12.04
CA GLU A 335 10.44 -19.37 12.82
C GLU A 335 11.07 -18.03 12.42
N GLY A 336 11.10 -17.73 11.12
CA GLY A 336 11.57 -16.45 10.59
C GLY A 336 10.71 -15.28 11.06
N ALA A 337 9.39 -15.46 11.14
CA ALA A 337 8.48 -14.46 11.69
C ALA A 337 8.72 -14.21 13.20
N ASP A 338 9.05 -15.27 13.94
CA ASP A 338 9.26 -15.22 15.40
C ASP A 338 10.54 -14.48 15.82
N VAL A 339 11.54 -14.42 14.92
CA VAL A 339 12.82 -13.73 15.13
C VAL A 339 12.90 -12.37 14.42
N PHE A 340 11.79 -11.86 13.90
CA PHE A 340 11.74 -10.58 13.19
C PHE A 340 12.20 -9.37 14.02
N GLU A 341 12.19 -9.48 15.35
CA GLU A 341 12.81 -8.51 16.26
C GLU A 341 14.23 -8.13 15.83
N GLY A 342 15.06 -9.12 15.48
CA GLY A 342 16.46 -8.89 15.14
C GLY A 342 16.59 -8.02 13.88
N GLU A 343 15.82 -8.32 12.85
CA GLU A 343 15.79 -7.54 11.62
C GLU A 343 15.22 -6.14 11.85
N LEU A 344 14.12 -6.04 12.60
CA LEU A 344 13.47 -4.77 12.92
C LEU A 344 14.45 -3.80 13.61
N ARG A 345 15.16 -4.29 14.63
CA ARG A 345 16.09 -3.50 15.46
C ARG A 345 17.39 -3.16 14.76
N ASN A 346 18.01 -4.14 14.10
CA ASN A 346 19.39 -4.02 13.66
C ASN A 346 19.54 -3.63 12.19
N ASP A 347 18.53 -3.90 11.37
CA ASP A 347 18.62 -3.69 9.92
C ASP A 347 17.54 -2.70 9.42
N LEU A 348 16.24 -2.99 9.59
CA LEU A 348 15.14 -2.22 8.98
C LEU A 348 15.03 -0.78 9.51
N ILE A 349 14.82 -0.59 10.82
CA ILE A 349 14.68 0.76 11.39
C ILE A 349 15.96 1.60 11.20
N PRO A 350 17.18 1.07 11.45
CA PRO A 350 18.41 1.80 11.17
C PRO A 350 18.57 2.19 9.70
N TYR A 351 18.26 1.28 8.76
CA TYR A 351 18.30 1.59 7.33
C TYR A 351 17.35 2.73 6.99
N LEU A 352 16.11 2.69 7.49
CA LEU A 352 15.12 3.73 7.22
C LEU A 352 15.59 5.09 7.74
N ARG A 353 16.07 5.16 8.99
CA ARG A 353 16.56 6.41 9.59
C ARG A 353 17.80 6.97 8.89
N ALA A 354 18.65 6.11 8.33
CA ALA A 354 19.82 6.53 7.56
C ALA A 354 19.48 7.07 6.16
N ASN A 355 18.37 6.64 5.56
CA ASN A 355 18.03 6.96 4.17
C ASN A 355 16.85 7.93 4.02
N PHE A 356 16.04 8.12 5.05
CA PHE A 356 14.86 8.99 5.04
C PHE A 356 14.85 9.95 6.23
N ASN A 357 14.15 11.08 6.09
CA ASN A 357 14.07 12.09 7.16
C ASN A 357 13.10 11.62 8.26
N ILE A 358 13.56 10.71 9.13
CA ILE A 358 12.76 10.09 10.18
C ILE A 358 13.15 10.64 11.55
N LYS A 359 12.16 10.93 12.39
CA LYS A 359 12.35 11.31 13.79
C LYS A 359 12.89 10.12 14.59
N GLU A 360 13.90 10.40 15.42
CA GLU A 360 14.43 9.42 16.36
C GLU A 360 13.49 9.19 17.55
N GLY A 361 13.71 8.07 18.24
CA GLY A 361 13.03 7.75 19.50
C GLY A 361 11.74 6.96 19.35
N ARG A 362 11.39 6.24 20.43
CA ARG A 362 10.25 5.33 20.49
C ARG A 362 8.91 6.02 20.29
N ASP A 363 8.78 7.25 20.78
CA ASP A 363 7.53 8.01 20.74
C ASP A 363 7.16 8.43 19.31
N ASN A 364 8.14 8.45 18.41
CA ASN A 364 7.97 8.71 16.98
C ASN A 364 7.94 7.43 16.14
N THR A 365 7.83 6.25 16.75
CA THR A 365 7.81 4.98 16.03
C THR A 365 6.54 4.19 16.37
N ALA A 366 5.82 3.78 15.33
CA ALA A 366 4.62 2.95 15.42
C ALA A 366 4.82 1.62 14.68
N MET A 367 4.09 0.59 15.12
CA MET A 367 4.07 -0.72 14.47
C MET A 367 2.64 -1.26 14.42
N ALA A 368 2.21 -1.75 13.25
CA ALA A 368 0.94 -2.43 13.12
C ALA A 368 1.02 -3.62 12.17
N GLY A 369 0.01 -4.47 12.19
CA GLY A 369 -0.08 -5.55 11.22
C GLY A 369 -1.37 -6.35 11.32
N LEU A 370 -1.59 -7.18 10.30
CA LEU A 370 -2.75 -8.07 10.19
C LEU A 370 -2.38 -9.52 10.52
N SER A 371 -3.29 -10.30 11.11
CA SER A 371 -3.13 -11.74 11.38
C SER A 371 -1.78 -12.07 12.06
N MET A 372 -0.90 -12.82 11.40
CA MET A 372 0.49 -13.05 11.85
C MET A 372 1.21 -11.75 12.18
N GLY A 373 1.18 -10.74 11.30
CA GLY A 373 1.76 -9.43 11.52
C GLY A 373 1.15 -8.68 12.70
N GLY A 374 -0.17 -8.83 12.93
CA GLY A 374 -0.82 -8.32 14.14
C GLY A 374 -0.32 -9.03 15.40
N GLY A 375 -0.12 -10.35 15.32
CA GLY A 375 0.56 -11.11 16.35
C GLY A 375 2.02 -10.67 16.56
N GLN A 376 2.75 -10.30 15.50
CA GLN A 376 4.10 -9.73 15.64
C GLN A 376 4.06 -8.36 16.31
N THR A 377 3.08 -7.51 16.01
CA THR A 377 2.90 -6.25 16.74
C THR A 377 2.78 -6.47 18.24
N PHE A 378 2.00 -7.47 18.68
CA PHE A 378 1.88 -7.80 20.10
C PHE A 378 3.14 -8.48 20.65
N ASN A 379 3.52 -9.63 20.10
CA ASN A 379 4.55 -10.49 20.69
C ASN A 379 5.98 -9.98 20.48
N ILE A 380 6.23 -9.18 19.43
CA ILE A 380 7.55 -8.58 19.14
C ILE A 380 7.52 -7.09 19.44
N GLY A 381 6.56 -6.34 18.91
CA GLY A 381 6.45 -4.90 19.12
C GLY A 381 6.32 -4.54 20.60
N ILE A 382 5.19 -4.93 21.22
CA ILE A 382 4.96 -4.70 22.66
C ILE A 382 5.83 -5.63 23.51
N GLY A 383 5.87 -6.92 23.15
CA GLY A 383 6.50 -7.96 23.95
C GLY A 383 8.01 -7.83 24.08
N LYS A 384 8.68 -7.25 23.09
CA LYS A 384 10.14 -7.23 22.99
C LYS A 384 10.75 -5.92 22.52
N CYS A 385 10.00 -4.98 21.92
CA CYS A 385 10.52 -3.76 21.30
C CYS A 385 9.94 -2.47 21.91
N LEU A 386 9.43 -2.51 23.14
CA LEU A 386 8.76 -1.37 23.76
C LEU A 386 9.72 -0.19 24.04
N ASP A 387 11.02 -0.45 24.12
CA ASP A 387 12.12 0.54 24.23
C ASP A 387 12.33 1.37 22.95
N ILE A 388 11.92 0.86 21.78
CA ILE A 388 12.09 1.54 20.48
C ILE A 388 10.79 1.87 19.75
N ILE A 389 9.63 1.40 20.25
CA ILE A 389 8.30 1.63 19.67
C ILE A 389 7.30 1.89 20.80
N SER A 390 6.39 2.85 20.62
CA SER A 390 5.39 3.18 21.66
C SER A 390 3.94 3.15 21.20
N GLN A 391 3.70 2.92 19.91
CA GLN A 391 2.37 3.01 19.31
C GLN A 391 2.09 1.77 18.47
N PHE A 392 0.95 1.12 18.73
CA PHE A 392 0.71 -0.22 18.22
C PHE A 392 -0.71 -0.39 17.69
N ALA A 393 -0.86 -1.18 16.64
CA ALA A 393 -2.17 -1.69 16.25
C ALA A 393 -2.14 -3.14 15.77
N GLY A 394 -3.10 -3.94 16.24
CA GLY A 394 -3.24 -5.34 15.83
C GLY A 394 -4.59 -5.59 15.18
N PHE A 395 -4.56 -6.05 13.93
CA PHE A 395 -5.76 -6.36 13.16
C PHE A 395 -5.91 -7.89 13.06
N SER A 396 -6.89 -8.48 13.74
CA SER A 396 -7.07 -9.94 13.87
C SER A 396 -5.79 -10.68 14.30
N GLY A 397 -4.99 -10.08 15.20
CA GLY A 397 -3.71 -10.63 15.65
C GLY A 397 -3.82 -11.80 16.64
N THR A 398 -2.77 -12.61 16.78
CA THR A 398 -2.73 -13.71 17.77
C THR A 398 -1.66 -13.48 18.84
N PHE A 399 -1.96 -13.88 20.08
CA PHE A 399 -0.99 -13.91 21.18
C PHE A 399 -0.36 -15.31 21.30
N LYS A 400 0.91 -15.40 21.70
CA LYS A 400 1.59 -16.69 21.92
C LYS A 400 1.28 -17.32 23.27
N THR A 401 0.86 -16.50 24.23
CA THR A 401 0.57 -16.88 25.61
C THR A 401 -0.82 -16.37 25.99
N THR A 402 -1.31 -16.70 27.19
CA THR A 402 -2.53 -16.04 27.68
C THR A 402 -2.29 -14.53 27.85
N PRO A 403 -3.34 -13.69 27.85
CA PRO A 403 -3.18 -12.26 28.10
C PRO A 403 -2.49 -11.95 29.43
N GLU A 404 -2.80 -12.70 30.50
CA GLU A 404 -2.18 -12.51 31.82
C GLU A 404 -0.69 -12.84 31.82
N GLU A 405 -0.31 -13.93 31.17
CA GLU A 405 1.10 -14.32 30.99
C GLU A 405 1.84 -13.27 30.14
N PHE A 406 1.20 -12.76 29.10
CA PHE A 406 1.77 -11.74 28.22
C PHE A 406 2.03 -10.42 28.97
N LEU A 407 1.02 -9.90 29.68
CA LEU A 407 1.16 -8.69 30.50
C LEU A 407 2.26 -8.87 31.56
N SER A 408 2.26 -10.00 32.26
CA SER A 408 3.27 -10.31 33.28
C SER A 408 4.69 -10.39 32.70
N MET A 409 4.84 -10.94 31.49
CA MET A 409 6.13 -10.99 30.78
C MET A 409 6.65 -9.58 30.47
N VAL A 410 5.78 -8.68 29.97
CA VAL A 410 6.18 -7.30 29.64
C VAL A 410 6.47 -6.49 30.90
N ASP A 411 5.62 -6.58 31.92
CA ASP A 411 5.82 -5.86 33.18
C ASP A 411 7.00 -6.40 34.02
N GLY A 412 7.39 -7.66 33.81
CA GLY A 412 8.58 -8.24 34.40
C GLY A 412 9.90 -7.87 33.71
N ASN A 413 9.85 -7.24 32.52
CA ASN A 413 11.04 -6.83 31.80
C ASN A 413 11.53 -5.45 32.28
N LYS A 414 12.69 -5.43 32.95
CA LYS A 414 13.29 -4.21 33.52
C LYS A 414 13.66 -3.16 32.48
N ASP A 415 13.97 -3.57 31.25
CA ASP A 415 14.29 -2.64 30.16
C ASP A 415 13.05 -1.81 29.76
N PHE A 416 11.86 -2.24 30.19
CA PHE A 416 10.59 -1.59 29.93
C PHE A 416 10.03 -0.84 31.14
N ASP A 417 10.77 -0.74 32.24
CA ASP A 417 10.32 -0.04 33.43
C ASP A 417 9.96 1.42 33.11
N GLY A 418 8.72 1.81 33.44
CA GLY A 418 8.21 3.17 33.22
C GLY A 418 7.80 3.51 31.78
N LEU A 419 8.06 2.63 30.80
CA LEU A 419 7.66 2.88 29.40
C LEU A 419 6.16 2.70 29.19
N LYS A 420 5.48 3.72 28.67
CA LYS A 420 4.04 3.69 28.35
C LYS A 420 3.78 3.39 26.89
N ILE A 421 2.63 2.78 26.60
CA ILE A 421 2.08 2.63 25.25
C ILE A 421 1.15 3.81 25.02
N HIS A 422 1.52 4.73 24.12
CA HIS A 422 0.76 5.95 23.90
C HIS A 422 -0.57 5.65 23.20
N ASN A 423 -0.54 4.83 22.16
CA ASN A 423 -1.72 4.44 21.38
C ASN A 423 -1.70 2.93 21.15
N LEU A 424 -2.80 2.26 21.47
CA LEU A 424 -3.06 0.85 21.15
C LEU A 424 -4.44 0.73 20.49
N TYR A 425 -4.47 0.24 19.26
CA TYR A 425 -5.71 -0.06 18.54
C TYR A 425 -5.86 -1.56 18.26
N MET A 426 -7.04 -2.12 18.52
CA MET A 426 -7.33 -3.53 18.28
C MET A 426 -8.66 -3.72 17.53
N ILE A 427 -8.65 -4.53 16.47
CA ILE A 427 -9.85 -4.87 15.69
C ILE A 427 -9.88 -6.33 15.30
N TYR A 428 -11.07 -6.90 15.25
CA TYR A 428 -11.35 -8.22 14.66
C TYR A 428 -12.79 -8.26 14.15
N GLY A 429 -13.10 -9.25 13.31
CA GLY A 429 -14.47 -9.55 12.88
C GLY A 429 -15.17 -10.53 13.83
N ASP A 430 -16.46 -10.32 14.10
CA ASP A 430 -17.23 -11.23 14.98
C ASP A 430 -17.46 -12.64 14.37
N ALA A 431 -17.27 -12.78 13.05
CA ALA A 431 -17.28 -14.04 12.31
C ALA A 431 -15.86 -14.55 11.97
N ASP A 432 -14.80 -13.96 12.55
CA ASP A 432 -13.41 -14.39 12.35
C ASP A 432 -13.10 -15.67 13.14
N TYR A 433 -13.22 -16.83 12.50
CA TYR A 433 -12.97 -18.14 13.13
C TYR A 433 -11.53 -18.36 13.61
N VAL A 434 -10.57 -17.53 13.21
CA VAL A 434 -9.16 -17.66 13.63
C VAL A 434 -8.96 -17.09 15.03
N VAL A 435 -9.62 -15.98 15.35
CA VAL A 435 -9.35 -15.24 16.60
C VAL A 435 -10.57 -14.97 17.46
N LYS A 436 -11.81 -15.20 16.99
CA LYS A 436 -13.05 -14.86 17.73
C LYS A 436 -13.12 -15.40 19.17
N ASP A 437 -12.48 -16.54 19.44
CA ASP A 437 -12.54 -17.20 20.76
C ASP A 437 -11.43 -16.71 21.72
N THR A 438 -10.39 -16.05 21.21
CA THR A 438 -9.22 -15.62 22.01
C THR A 438 -9.05 -14.10 22.06
N PHE A 439 -9.41 -13.40 20.98
CA PHE A 439 -9.21 -11.96 20.82
C PHE A 439 -10.00 -11.13 21.85
N PRO A 440 -11.27 -11.43 22.18
CA PRO A 440 -12.04 -10.64 23.15
C PRO A 440 -11.39 -10.57 24.54
N ALA A 441 -10.86 -11.70 25.03
CA ALA A 441 -10.17 -11.74 26.32
C ALA A 441 -8.88 -10.92 26.30
N ALA A 442 -8.14 -10.96 25.19
CA ALA A 442 -6.93 -10.15 25.03
C ALA A 442 -7.24 -8.66 24.95
N MET A 443 -8.30 -8.26 24.24
CA MET A 443 -8.76 -6.87 24.18
C MET A 443 -9.12 -6.34 25.58
N GLU A 444 -9.90 -7.11 26.35
CA GLU A 444 -10.27 -6.71 27.71
C GLU A 444 -9.04 -6.61 28.64
N ALA A 445 -8.07 -7.51 28.52
CA ALA A 445 -6.83 -7.43 29.28
C ALA A 445 -6.00 -6.18 28.91
N MET A 446 -5.84 -5.89 27.62
CA MET A 446 -5.10 -4.71 27.12
C MET A 446 -5.76 -3.39 27.52
N LYS A 447 -7.10 -3.34 27.45
CA LYS A 447 -7.91 -2.19 27.85
C LYS A 447 -7.72 -1.82 29.32
N ASN A 448 -7.58 -2.83 30.19
CA ASN A 448 -7.41 -2.66 31.63
C ASN A 448 -5.92 -2.59 32.05
N TRP A 449 -4.98 -2.58 31.11
CA TRP A 449 -3.57 -2.53 31.42
C TRP A 449 -3.10 -1.08 31.63
N ASP A 450 -2.64 -0.77 32.85
CA ASP A 450 -2.17 0.58 33.25
C ASP A 450 -1.03 1.15 32.39
N ARG A 451 -0.43 0.33 31.52
CA ARG A 451 0.63 0.75 30.59
C ARG A 451 0.09 1.48 29.35
N VAL A 452 -1.18 1.31 29.01
CA VAL A 452 -1.80 1.87 27.80
C VAL A 452 -2.51 3.20 28.12
N GLU A 453 -2.11 4.29 27.45
CA GLU A 453 -2.64 5.63 27.70
C GLU A 453 -3.85 5.98 26.83
N ASN A 454 -3.87 5.46 25.60
CA ASN A 454 -4.98 5.58 24.68
C ASN A 454 -5.27 4.22 24.05
N TYR A 455 -6.38 3.61 24.46
CA TYR A 455 -6.84 2.34 23.94
C TYR A 455 -8.12 2.54 23.15
N GLU A 456 -8.12 2.10 21.90
CA GLU A 456 -9.28 2.08 21.04
C GLU A 456 -9.50 0.68 20.46
N GLU A 457 -10.76 0.31 20.27
CA GLU A 457 -11.11 -1.00 19.77
C GLU A 457 -12.34 -1.00 18.88
N TYR A 458 -12.40 -1.99 17.98
CA TYR A 458 -13.56 -2.20 17.14
C TYR A 458 -13.82 -3.70 16.91
N MET A 459 -15.08 -4.10 17.02
CA MET A 459 -15.55 -5.40 16.55
C MET A 459 -16.33 -5.17 15.27
N PHE A 460 -15.87 -5.74 14.15
CA PHE A 460 -16.51 -5.58 12.86
C PHE A 460 -17.69 -6.56 12.74
N PRO A 461 -18.96 -6.08 12.71
CA PRO A 461 -20.12 -6.96 12.64
C PRO A 461 -20.20 -7.68 11.29
N GLY A 462 -20.32 -9.00 11.30
CA GLY A 462 -20.25 -9.86 10.11
C GLY A 462 -18.84 -9.97 9.51
N GLY A 463 -17.83 -9.33 10.09
CA GLY A 463 -16.46 -9.34 9.57
C GLY A 463 -15.81 -10.70 9.72
N THR A 464 -15.03 -11.13 8.73
CA THR A 464 -14.28 -12.39 8.77
C THR A 464 -12.77 -12.13 8.88
N HIS A 465 -11.93 -13.15 8.69
CA HIS A 465 -10.48 -13.01 8.70
C HIS A 465 -9.97 -12.43 7.36
N ASP A 466 -10.38 -11.21 7.04
CA ASP A 466 -10.24 -10.63 5.69
C ASP A 466 -9.87 -9.13 5.67
N PHE A 467 -9.57 -8.65 4.45
CA PHE A 467 -9.11 -7.30 4.19
C PHE A 467 -10.08 -6.18 4.55
N PRO A 468 -11.41 -6.30 4.36
CA PRO A 468 -12.36 -5.31 4.86
C PRO A 468 -12.14 -4.94 6.33
N VAL A 469 -11.91 -5.94 7.20
CA VAL A 469 -11.60 -5.71 8.63
C VAL A 469 -10.26 -4.99 8.78
N TRP A 470 -9.23 -5.43 8.06
CA TRP A 470 -7.87 -4.89 8.21
C TRP A 470 -7.72 -3.47 7.64
N TYR A 471 -8.37 -3.15 6.52
CA TYR A 471 -8.40 -1.80 5.95
C TYR A 471 -9.13 -0.83 6.88
N LYS A 472 -10.24 -1.26 7.51
CA LYS A 472 -10.89 -0.46 8.54
C LYS A 472 -9.95 -0.21 9.71
N GLY A 473 -9.25 -1.25 10.19
CA GLY A 473 -8.29 -1.11 11.28
C GLY A 473 -7.14 -0.14 10.96
N PHE A 474 -6.59 -0.24 9.76
CA PHE A 474 -5.56 0.68 9.29
C PHE A 474 -6.08 2.12 9.24
N ASN A 475 -7.25 2.33 8.63
CA ASN A 475 -7.85 3.66 8.52
C ASN A 475 -8.15 4.27 9.90
N ASP A 476 -8.73 3.52 10.83
CA ASP A 476 -9.00 4.02 12.18
C ASP A 476 -7.69 4.38 12.90
N PHE A 477 -6.66 3.52 12.81
CA PHE A 477 -5.41 3.74 13.52
C PHE A 477 -4.62 4.97 13.04
N ILE A 478 -4.59 5.24 11.73
CA ILE A 478 -3.88 6.43 11.22
C ILE A 478 -4.48 7.75 11.75
N HIS A 479 -5.75 7.75 12.17
CA HIS A 479 -6.40 8.93 12.75
C HIS A 479 -6.02 9.17 14.22
N ILE A 480 -5.37 8.23 14.89
CA ILE A 480 -4.95 8.38 16.30
C ILE A 480 -3.44 8.27 16.49
N VAL A 481 -2.73 7.61 15.57
CA VAL A 481 -1.27 7.43 15.66
C VAL A 481 -0.53 8.78 15.67
N PHE A 482 0.53 8.85 16.47
CA PHE A 482 1.35 10.05 16.72
C PHE A 482 0.64 11.23 17.40
N LYS A 483 -0.65 11.10 17.73
CA LYS A 483 -1.38 12.04 18.62
C LYS A 483 -1.17 11.62 20.08
N ILE A 484 -0.02 12.00 20.63
CA ILE A 484 0.33 11.68 22.03
C ILE A 484 -0.40 12.67 22.95
N LYS A 485 -1.11 12.16 23.96
CA LYS A 485 -1.67 13.02 25.02
C LYS A 485 -0.49 13.63 25.76
N GLU A 486 -0.33 14.96 25.70
CA GLU A 486 0.69 15.62 26.51
C GLU A 486 0.48 15.25 27.98
N SER A 487 1.50 14.66 28.60
CA SER A 487 1.52 14.49 30.04
C SER A 487 1.58 15.88 30.66
N ASN A 488 0.54 16.27 31.41
CA ASN A 488 0.54 17.45 32.28
C ASN A 488 1.53 17.28 33.45
N ALA A 489 2.81 17.14 33.14
CA ALA A 489 3.89 16.89 34.08
C ALA A 489 5.11 17.72 33.70
N THR A 490 4.97 19.05 33.72
CA THR A 490 5.77 20.00 34.53
C THR A 490 5.59 21.43 34.00
N ASP A 491 4.51 22.10 34.43
CA ASP A 491 4.43 23.59 34.42
C ASP A 491 4.48 24.18 35.84
N ASN A 492 4.94 23.38 36.82
CA ASN A 492 4.99 23.78 38.23
C ASN A 492 6.32 23.47 38.91
N VAL A 493 7.46 23.75 38.27
CA VAL A 493 8.68 24.08 39.02
C VAL A 493 9.47 25.15 38.25
N VAL A 494 9.80 26.24 38.94
CA VAL A 494 10.54 27.45 38.51
C VAL A 494 9.69 28.58 37.91
N ASP A 495 8.84 29.19 38.75
CA ASP A 495 8.67 30.65 38.72
C ASP A 495 8.31 31.24 40.12
N ASN A 496 8.93 30.68 41.17
CA ASN A 496 8.80 31.17 42.54
C ASN A 496 10.15 31.51 43.18
N VAL A 497 11.02 32.20 42.44
CA VAL A 497 12.05 33.06 43.04
C VAL A 497 12.29 34.26 42.12
N ALA A 498 11.67 35.40 42.46
CA ALA A 498 12.09 36.79 42.16
C ALA A 498 10.95 37.74 41.71
N LYS A 499 9.96 37.97 42.58
CA LYS A 499 9.27 39.27 42.65
C LYS A 499 9.23 39.76 44.09
N ASN A 500 10.40 40.05 44.63
CA ASN A 500 10.55 41.00 45.71
C ASN A 500 11.99 41.50 45.71
N THR A 501 12.22 42.65 45.10
CA THR A 501 13.21 43.62 45.61
C THR A 501 13.00 44.96 44.90
N ASN A 502 12.82 45.96 45.75
CA ASN A 502 12.68 47.36 45.41
C ASN A 502 13.83 47.85 44.52
N LYS A 503 13.48 48.72 43.58
CA LYS A 503 14.42 49.64 42.92
C LYS A 503 15.03 50.55 43.99
N GLU A 504 16.21 50.21 44.48
CA GLU A 504 17.15 51.19 45.00
C GLU A 504 18.44 51.15 44.18
N LYS A 505 18.68 52.28 43.51
CA LYS A 505 19.92 52.60 42.83
C LYS A 505 21.05 52.61 43.86
N CYS A 506 22.12 51.84 43.65
CA CYS A 506 23.41 52.20 44.23
C CYS A 506 24.58 51.73 43.35
N VAL A 507 25.35 52.71 42.89
CA VAL A 507 26.53 52.61 42.03
C VAL A 507 27.72 52.13 42.86
N VAL A 508 28.41 51.07 42.43
CA VAL A 508 29.63 50.60 43.10
C VAL A 508 30.88 51.30 42.53
N LYS A 509 31.41 52.17 43.39
CA LYS A 509 32.82 52.41 43.77
C LYS A 509 33.88 52.53 42.67
N LYS A 510 34.41 53.76 42.57
CA LYS A 510 35.82 54.05 42.25
C LYS A 510 36.60 54.20 43.57
N ILE A 511 37.67 53.43 43.71
CA ILE A 511 38.56 53.39 44.89
C ILE A 511 39.42 54.66 44.92
N VAL A 512 39.39 55.39 46.04
CA VAL A 512 40.42 56.38 46.42
C VAL A 512 40.82 56.15 47.87
N LYS A 513 42.11 56.38 48.12
CA LYS A 513 42.96 55.89 49.20
C LYS A 513 43.18 57.01 50.26
N VAL A 514 43.56 56.63 51.48
CA VAL A 514 44.23 57.44 52.56
C VAL A 514 43.23 58.26 53.43
N LYS A 515 43.28 58.40 54.77
CA LYS A 515 44.28 58.26 55.86
C LYS A 515 43.57 58.03 57.22
N LYS A 516 44.24 57.39 58.18
CA LYS A 516 43.95 57.40 59.64
C LYS A 516 43.87 58.83 60.20
N ILE A 517 43.11 59.04 61.28
CA ILE A 517 43.59 59.47 62.62
C ILE A 517 42.41 59.45 63.62
N ASN A 518 42.69 58.81 64.76
CA ASN A 518 42.05 58.79 66.10
C ASN A 518 40.57 58.46 66.25
#